data_AF-A0A0M9VNN7-F1
#
_entry.id   AF-A0A0M9VNN7-F1
#
_cell.length_a   1.000
_cell.length_b   1.000
_cell.length_c   1.000
_cell.angle_alpha   90.00
_cell.angle_beta   90.00
_cell.angle_gamma   90.00
#
_symmetry.space_group_name_H-M   'P 1'
#
loop_
_entity.id
_entity.type
_entity.pdbx_description
1 polymer ?
#
loop_
_entity_poly.entity_id
_entity_poly.type
_entity_poly.pdbx_seq_one_letter_code
_entity_poly.pdbx_strand_id
1 'polypeptide(L)'
;MFVTTARLSAAPPAFSALHKQYVMGLYRRFLRDSLNWHIRRDTWRKDAVRIRAEFEVNRNVRNPRELANILNRAEEQLASRQHPDPYKPPTYVGGTKWERNLPPRMFTDKEKAESLKDQRV
;
A
#
# COMPACT_ATOMS: atom_id res chain seq x y z
N MET A 1 38.76 -29.94 -1.09
CA MET A 1 37.55 -30.65 -1.54
C MET A 1 36.38 -29.68 -1.45
N PHE A 2 36.00 -29.07 -2.56
CA PHE A 2 34.89 -28.11 -2.59
C PHE A 2 33.58 -28.88 -2.76
N VAL A 3 32.75 -28.90 -1.72
CA VAL A 3 31.41 -29.49 -1.77
C VAL A 3 30.49 -28.49 -2.46
N THR A 4 30.09 -28.81 -3.68
CA THR A 4 29.04 -28.11 -4.41
C THR A 4 27.67 -28.53 -3.85
N THR A 5 27.04 -27.66 -3.07
CA THR A 5 25.64 -27.84 -2.67
C THR A 5 24.73 -27.58 -3.87
N ALA A 6 24.11 -28.62 -4.42
CA ALA A 6 23.09 -28.48 -5.45
C ALA A 6 21.88 -27.70 -4.91
N ARG A 7 21.54 -26.58 -5.55
CA ARG A 7 20.25 -25.91 -5.34
C ARG A 7 19.15 -26.81 -5.92
N LEU A 8 18.26 -27.32 -5.08
CA LEU A 8 17.02 -27.93 -5.57
C LEU A 8 16.23 -26.89 -6.37
N SER A 9 15.93 -27.20 -7.63
CA SER A 9 15.08 -26.38 -8.48
C SER A 9 13.63 -26.50 -8.00
N ALA A 10 13.18 -25.48 -7.26
CA ALA A 10 11.76 -25.33 -6.95
C ALA A 10 10.96 -25.17 -8.25
N ALA A 11 9.77 -25.78 -8.32
CA ALA A 11 8.84 -25.58 -9.43
C ALA A 11 8.62 -24.07 -9.65
N PRO A 12 8.54 -23.61 -10.92
CA PRO A 12 8.33 -22.20 -11.20
C PRO A 12 7.05 -21.74 -10.51
N PRO A 13 7.05 -20.56 -9.85
CA PRO A 13 5.86 -20.08 -9.18
C PRO A 13 4.74 -19.94 -10.21
N ALA A 14 3.53 -20.37 -9.84
CA ALA A 14 2.36 -20.33 -10.72
C ALA A 14 2.05 -18.92 -11.27
N PHE A 15 2.53 -17.87 -10.58
CA PHE A 15 2.42 -16.47 -10.99
C PHE A 15 3.73 -15.71 -10.76
N SER A 16 3.90 -14.62 -11.52
CA SER A 16 5.03 -13.70 -11.36
C SER A 16 5.02 -13.01 -9.99
N ALA A 17 6.21 -12.60 -9.52
CA ALA A 17 6.34 -11.85 -8.27
C ALA A 17 5.56 -10.51 -8.30
N LEU A 18 5.52 -9.85 -9.46
CA LEU A 18 4.76 -8.62 -9.67
C LEU A 18 3.26 -8.82 -9.50
N HIS A 19 2.72 -9.92 -10.04
CA HIS A 19 1.31 -10.26 -9.85
C HIS A 19 0.96 -10.44 -8.36
N LYS A 20 1.81 -11.15 -7.61
CA LYS A 20 1.64 -11.34 -6.17
C LYS A 20 1.63 -10.00 -5.43
N GLN A 21 2.57 -9.10 -5.73
CA GLN A 21 2.62 -7.77 -5.12
C GLN A 21 1.37 -6.94 -5.44
N TYR A 22 0.90 -7.00 -6.69
CA TYR A 22 -0.31 -6.31 -7.13
C TYR A 22 -1.56 -6.80 -6.37
N VAL A 23 -1.78 -8.11 -6.29
CA VAL A 23 -2.91 -8.71 -5.56
C VAL A 23 -2.84 -8.39 -4.07
N MET A 24 -1.64 -8.44 -3.47
CA MET A 24 -1.44 -8.03 -2.08
C MET A 24 -1.78 -6.54 -1.86
N GLY A 25 -1.40 -5.68 -2.81
CA GLY A 25 -1.77 -4.26 -2.82
C GLY A 25 -3.28 -4.07 -2.88
N LEU A 26 -3.95 -4.73 -3.83
CA LEU A 26 -5.39 -4.71 -4.01
C LEU A 26 -6.12 -5.15 -2.73
N TYR A 27 -5.74 -6.29 -2.15
CA TYR A 27 -6.30 -6.79 -0.89
C TYR A 27 -6.17 -5.79 0.26
N ARG A 28 -4.99 -5.16 0.40
CA ARG A 28 -4.76 -4.12 1.41
C ARG A 28 -5.64 -2.89 1.18
N ARG A 29 -5.90 -2.50 -0.06
CA ARG A 29 -6.81 -1.38 -0.38
C ARG A 29 -8.26 -1.72 0.01
N PHE A 30 -8.74 -2.91 -0.34
CA PHE A 30 -10.08 -3.38 0.05
C PHE A 30 -10.30 -3.37 1.57
N LEU A 31 -9.33 -3.89 2.34
CA LEU A 31 -9.44 -3.90 3.80
C LEU A 31 -9.42 -2.49 4.41
N ARG A 32 -8.61 -1.58 3.86
CA ARG A 32 -8.55 -0.19 4.32
C ARG A 32 -9.83 0.57 3.99
N ASP A 33 -10.35 0.39 2.79
CA ASP A 33 -11.59 1.04 2.36
C ASP A 33 -12.78 0.55 3.18
N SER A 34 -12.91 -0.77 3.36
CA SER A 34 -13.91 -1.33 4.28
C SER A 34 -13.74 -0.76 5.70
N LEU A 35 -12.52 -0.61 6.19
CA LEU A 35 -12.29 -0.01 7.52
C LEU A 35 -12.74 1.45 7.59
N ASN A 36 -12.58 2.24 6.53
CA ASN A 36 -12.99 3.65 6.52
C ASN A 36 -14.51 3.82 6.73
N TRP A 37 -15.31 2.90 6.19
CA TRP A 37 -16.77 2.90 6.40
C TRP A 37 -17.20 2.44 7.79
N HIS A 38 -16.34 1.70 8.51
CA HIS A 38 -16.70 1.07 9.77
C HIS A 38 -16.10 1.79 10.97
N ILE A 39 -16.96 2.38 11.80
CA ILE A 39 -16.55 2.97 13.08
C ILE A 39 -16.15 1.87 14.08
N ARG A 40 -16.95 0.79 14.16
CA ARG A 40 -16.76 -0.32 15.10
C ARG A 40 -15.92 -1.44 14.51
N ARG A 41 -15.02 -2.03 15.33
CA ARG A 41 -14.14 -3.13 14.90
C ARG A 41 -14.86 -4.47 14.76
N ASP A 42 -15.90 -4.72 15.54
CA ASP A 42 -16.64 -6.00 15.50
C ASP A 42 -17.35 -6.21 14.16
N THR A 43 -17.97 -5.15 13.66
CA THR A 43 -18.66 -5.15 12.36
C THR A 43 -17.64 -5.23 11.22
N TRP A 44 -16.56 -4.45 11.29
CA TRP A 44 -15.47 -4.51 10.31
C TRP A 44 -14.84 -5.90 10.19
N ARG A 45 -14.68 -6.64 11.29
CA ARG A 45 -14.10 -8.00 11.24
C ARG A 45 -14.93 -8.96 10.39
N LYS A 46 -16.27 -8.85 10.42
CA LYS A 46 -17.16 -9.67 9.57
C LYS A 46 -16.88 -9.42 8.10
N ASP A 47 -16.74 -8.15 7.74
CA ASP A 47 -16.38 -7.74 6.38
C ASP A 47 -14.97 -8.16 5.98
N ALA A 48 -13.99 -8.07 6.88
CA ALA A 48 -12.62 -8.50 6.61
C ALA A 48 -12.54 -10.01 6.30
N VAL A 49 -13.31 -10.83 7.02
CA VAL A 49 -13.42 -12.27 6.76
C VAL A 49 -14.11 -12.53 5.42
N ARG A 50 -15.19 -11.81 5.11
CA ARG A 50 -15.87 -11.90 3.81
C ARG A 50 -14.93 -11.56 2.65
N ILE A 51 -14.22 -10.43 2.73
CA ILE A 51 -13.22 -10.02 1.72
C ILE A 51 -12.14 -11.10 1.58
N ARG A 52 -11.66 -11.67 2.68
CA ARG A 52 -10.67 -12.76 2.61
C ARG A 52 -11.23 -14.00 1.89
N ALA A 53 -12.46 -14.40 2.19
CA ALA A 53 -13.10 -15.53 1.53
C ALA A 53 -13.22 -15.31 0.02
N GLU A 54 -13.61 -14.10 -0.41
CA GLU A 54 -13.70 -13.73 -1.84
C GLU A 54 -12.34 -13.88 -2.55
N PHE A 55 -11.24 -13.50 -1.90
CA PHE A 55 -9.89 -13.66 -2.46
C PHE A 55 -9.43 -15.12 -2.47
N GLU A 56 -9.73 -15.91 -1.43
CA GLU A 56 -9.35 -17.33 -1.38
C GLU A 56 -10.11 -18.18 -2.43
N VAL A 57 -11.37 -17.86 -2.72
CA VAL A 57 -12.15 -18.52 -3.79
C VAL A 57 -11.46 -18.37 -5.15
N ASN A 58 -10.86 -17.20 -5.42
CA ASN A 58 -10.21 -16.88 -6.69
C ASN A 58 -8.70 -17.21 -6.72
N ARG A 59 -8.17 -17.88 -5.69
CA ARG A 59 -6.72 -18.12 -5.53
C ARG A 59 -6.10 -19.00 -6.62
N ASN A 60 -6.87 -19.95 -7.16
CA ASN A 60 -6.37 -21.00 -8.06
C ASN A 60 -6.76 -20.79 -9.53
N VAL A 61 -7.19 -19.59 -9.92
CA VAL A 61 -7.57 -19.27 -11.31
C VAL A 61 -6.32 -19.23 -12.19
N ARG A 62 -6.18 -20.17 -13.12
CA ARG A 62 -5.00 -20.29 -14.00
C ARG A 62 -5.14 -19.57 -15.34
N ASN A 63 -6.37 -19.32 -15.80
CA ASN A 63 -6.61 -18.69 -17.09
C ASN A 63 -6.29 -17.18 -17.00
N PRO A 64 -5.33 -16.65 -17.78
CA PRO A 64 -4.93 -15.25 -17.69
C PRO A 64 -6.04 -14.27 -18.11
N ARG A 65 -6.94 -14.69 -19.03
CA ARG A 65 -8.02 -13.84 -19.53
C ARG A 65 -9.12 -13.67 -18.48
N GLU A 66 -9.46 -14.75 -17.79
CA GLU A 66 -10.36 -14.73 -16.63
C GLU A 66 -9.76 -13.92 -15.47
N LEU A 67 -8.48 -14.10 -15.20
CA LEU A 67 -7.77 -13.36 -14.16
C LEU A 67 -7.83 -11.85 -14.39
N ALA A 68 -7.56 -11.39 -15.62
CA ALA A 68 -7.67 -9.97 -15.99
C ALA A 68 -9.10 -9.45 -15.75
N ASN A 69 -10.13 -10.20 -16.15
CA ASN A 69 -11.52 -9.82 -15.93
C ASN A 69 -11.87 -9.71 -14.43
N ILE A 70 -11.39 -10.65 -13.61
CA ILE A 70 -11.60 -10.63 -12.15
C ILE A 70 -10.94 -9.39 -11.54
N LEU A 71 -9.71 -9.09 -11.93
CA LEU A 71 -8.98 -7.93 -11.40
C LEU A 71 -9.64 -6.61 -11.81
N ASN A 72 -10.07 -6.47 -13.06
CA ASN A 72 -10.78 -5.29 -13.53
C ASN A 72 -12.08 -5.07 -12.75
N ARG A 73 -12.89 -6.13 -12.61
CA ARG A 73 -14.11 -6.09 -11.81
C ARG A 73 -13.84 -5.72 -10.35
N ALA A 74 -12.75 -6.23 -9.77
CA ALA A 74 -12.36 -5.89 -8.41
C ALA A 74 -11.95 -4.42 -8.27
N GLU A 75 -11.20 -3.85 -9.23
CA GLU A 75 -10.85 -2.43 -9.23
C GLU A 75 -12.11 -1.54 -9.40
N GLU A 76 -13.06 -1.92 -10.26
CA GLU A 76 -14.35 -1.22 -10.41
C GLU A 76 -15.18 -1.25 -9.11
N GLN A 77 -15.21 -2.41 -8.45
CA GLN A 77 -15.87 -2.55 -7.14
C GLN A 77 -15.19 -1.72 -6.06
N LEU A 78 -13.87 -1.62 -6.09
CA LEU A 78 -13.12 -0.79 -5.15
C LEU A 78 -13.40 0.70 -5.40
N ALA A 79 -13.39 1.13 -6.66
CA ALA A 79 -13.64 2.52 -7.03
C ALA A 79 -15.06 2.97 -6.67
N SER A 80 -16.07 2.14 -6.95
CA SER A 80 -17.48 2.45 -6.64
C SER A 80 -17.78 2.54 -5.14
N ARG A 81 -16.98 1.87 -4.30
CA ARG A 81 -17.19 1.80 -2.84
C ARG A 81 -16.26 2.72 -2.07
N GLN A 82 -15.40 3.48 -2.74
CA GLN A 82 -14.37 4.27 -2.10
C GLN A 82 -14.98 5.33 -1.18
N HIS A 83 -14.53 5.38 0.08
CA HIS A 83 -14.99 6.40 1.02
C HIS A 83 -14.54 7.82 0.57
N PRO A 84 -15.42 8.84 0.57
CA PRO A 84 -15.08 10.19 0.09
C PRO A 84 -13.98 10.87 0.90
N ASP A 85 -13.92 10.63 2.22
CA ASP A 85 -12.86 11.14 3.10
C ASP A 85 -12.18 9.98 3.87
N PRO A 86 -11.19 9.29 3.29
CA PRO A 86 -10.59 8.12 3.90
C PRO A 86 -9.70 8.50 5.10
N TYR A 87 -9.60 7.62 6.10
CA TYR A 87 -8.74 7.85 7.25
C TYR A 87 -7.26 7.95 6.84
N LYS A 88 -6.63 9.08 7.14
CA LYS A 88 -5.19 9.32 6.95
C LYS A 88 -4.51 9.49 8.30
N PRO A 89 -3.40 8.78 8.57
CA PRO A 89 -2.64 9.00 9.79
C PRO A 89 -2.19 10.46 9.90
N PRO A 90 -2.17 11.07 11.10
CA PRO A 90 -1.91 12.49 11.26
C PRO A 90 -0.57 12.96 10.65
N THR A 91 0.46 12.13 10.69
CA THR A 91 1.82 12.44 10.23
C THR A 91 2.08 12.06 8.77
N TYR A 92 1.11 11.49 8.07
CA TYR A 92 1.24 11.17 6.64
C TYR A 92 0.78 12.36 5.80
N VAL A 93 1.17 12.37 4.53
CA VAL A 93 0.72 13.39 3.56
C VAL A 93 -0.80 13.51 3.57
N GLY A 94 -1.30 14.74 3.75
CA GLY A 94 -2.72 15.02 3.85
C GLY A 94 -3.36 14.65 5.20
N GLY A 95 -2.58 14.30 6.21
CA GLY A 95 -3.01 14.20 7.60
C GLY A 95 -2.93 15.54 8.33
N THR A 96 -3.59 15.64 9.48
CA THR A 96 -3.73 16.90 10.24
C THR A 96 -2.44 17.44 10.87
N LYS A 97 -1.41 16.59 11.03
CA LYS A 97 -0.09 16.94 11.57
C LYS A 97 0.99 16.90 10.48
N TRP A 98 0.61 16.73 9.21
CA TRP A 98 1.57 16.79 8.11
C TRP A 98 2.24 18.16 8.09
N GLU A 99 3.55 18.15 7.91
CA GLU A 99 4.38 19.34 7.81
C GLU A 99 4.30 20.39 8.94
N ARG A 100 3.67 20.06 10.07
CA ARG A 100 3.44 21.03 11.15
C ARG A 100 4.73 21.57 11.76
N ASN A 101 5.72 20.70 11.99
CA ASN A 101 7.01 21.02 12.60
C ASN A 101 8.15 20.41 11.78
N LEU A 102 8.35 20.85 10.54
CA LEU A 102 9.54 20.42 9.80
C LEU A 102 10.79 21.01 10.46
N PRO A 103 11.83 20.20 10.71
CA PRO A 103 13.11 20.76 11.10
C PRO A 103 13.56 21.70 9.97
N PRO A 104 13.96 22.95 10.30
CA PRO A 104 14.49 23.84 9.28
C PRO A 104 15.71 23.19 8.64
N ARG A 105 15.94 23.50 7.37
CA ARG A 105 17.22 23.14 6.73
C ARG A 105 18.33 23.82 7.53
N MET A 106 19.18 23.03 8.15
CA MET A 106 20.38 23.56 8.80
C MET A 106 21.28 24.15 7.71
N PHE A 107 21.56 25.44 7.78
CA PHE A 107 22.51 26.08 6.88
C PHE A 107 23.90 25.48 7.08
N THR A 108 24.63 25.29 5.99
CA THR A 108 26.09 25.14 6.11
C THR A 108 26.70 26.48 6.53
N ASP A 109 27.88 26.45 7.15
CA ASP A 109 28.52 27.66 7.69
C ASP A 109 28.72 28.76 6.64
N LYS A 110 28.96 28.37 5.38
CA LYS A 110 29.10 29.28 4.23
C LYS A 110 27.79 30.01 3.91
N GLU A 111 26.69 29.27 3.79
CA GLU A 111 25.36 29.81 3.49
C GLU A 111 24.85 30.69 4.64
N LYS A 112 25.19 30.32 5.88
CA LYS A 112 24.91 31.15 7.07
C LYS A 112 25.65 32.48 7.00
N ALA A 113 26.94 32.46 6.66
CA ALA A 113 27.77 33.65 6.53
C ALA A 113 27.31 34.58 5.38
N GLU A 114 26.80 34.02 4.28
CA GLU A 114 26.19 34.79 3.19
C GLU A 114 24.87 35.44 3.62
N SER A 115 23.95 34.68 4.22
CA SER A 115 22.66 35.21 4.69
C SER A 115 22.78 36.33 5.74
N LEU A 116 23.85 36.34 6.54
CA LEU A 116 24.11 37.36 7.56
C LEU A 116 24.67 38.67 6.99
N LYS A 117 25.28 38.65 5.79
CA LYS A 117 25.82 39.86 5.15
C LYS A 117 24.71 40.81 4.70
N ASP A 118 23.59 40.27 4.25
CA ASP A 118 22.44 41.04 3.74
C ASP A 118 21.57 41.65 4.85
N GLN A 119 21.75 41.21 6.11
CA GLN A 119 20.91 41.63 7.25
C GLN A 119 21.42 42.87 8.00
N ARG A 120 22.58 43.42 7.62
CA ARG A 120 23.12 44.65 8.20
C ARG A 120 22.73 45.85 7.32
N VAL A 121 21.57 46.42 7.61
CA VAL A 121 21.22 47.82 7.32
C VAL A 121 21.41 48.63 8.59
#